data_AF-A0A2V9DBP9-F1
#
_entry.id   AF-A0A2V9DBP9-F1
#
_cell.length_a   1.000
_cell.length_b   1.000
_cell.length_c   1.000
_cell.angle_alpha   90.00
_cell.angle_beta   90.00
_cell.angle_gamma   90.00
#
_symmetry.space_group_name_H-M   'P 1'
#
loop_
_entity.id
_entity.type
_entity.pdbx_description
1 polymer ?
#
loop_
_entity_poly.entity_id
_entity_poly.type
_entity_poly.pdbx_seq_one_letter_code
_entity_poly.pdbx_strand_id
1 'polypeptide(L)'
;MKWRMLSALIFLLVSFSCAYLFFSGKIDYLVLNKRVTIDVNGTPVPGDMLEGRATAIVTTRDAGKKHSYQLFFAGDTDFTGNMGFVVDCHEWVAPHLPFLLETRSYPPCNMLPEDGPKPWGWPLIDKGNSMQFVTKDQATIGIKR
;
A
#
# COMPACT_ATOMS: atom_id res chain seq x y z
N MET A 1 -28.49 -36.52 -9.34
CA MET A 1 -29.17 -35.20 -9.31
C MET A 1 -28.83 -34.39 -8.06
N LYS A 2 -28.92 -34.94 -6.84
CA LYS A 2 -28.60 -34.25 -5.57
C LYS A 2 -27.17 -33.65 -5.49
N TRP A 3 -26.16 -34.33 -6.03
CA TRP A 3 -24.77 -33.87 -5.99
C TRP A 3 -24.49 -32.62 -6.85
N ARG A 4 -25.17 -32.49 -8.00
CA ARG A 4 -25.06 -31.30 -8.86
C ARG A 4 -25.69 -30.07 -8.20
N MET A 5 -26.81 -30.25 -7.50
CA MET A 5 -27.47 -29.19 -6.73
C MET A 5 -26.61 -28.74 -5.53
N LEU A 6 -25.99 -29.70 -4.82
CA LEU A 6 -25.09 -29.40 -3.71
C LEU A 6 -23.86 -28.60 -4.18
N SER A 7 -23.28 -28.99 -5.31
CA SER A 7 -22.17 -28.27 -5.94
C SER A 7 -22.56 -26.83 -6.31
N ALA A 8 -23.70 -26.65 -6.98
CA ALA A 8 -24.20 -25.33 -7.34
C ALA A 8 -24.42 -24.43 -6.11
N LEU A 9 -24.96 -24.98 -5.02
CA LEU A 9 -25.18 -24.25 -3.77
C LEU A 9 -23.85 -23.80 -3.13
N ILE A 10 -22.83 -24.66 -3.13
CA ILE A 10 -21.49 -24.33 -2.62
C ILE A 10 -20.86 -23.21 -3.44
N PHE A 11 -20.90 -23.31 -4.78
CA PHE A 11 -20.37 -22.24 -5.65
C PHE A 11 -21.07 -20.91 -5.41
N LEU A 12 -22.39 -20.92 -5.21
CA LEU A 12 -23.16 -19.71 -4.94
C LEU A 12 -22.78 -19.10 -3.58
N LEU A 13 -22.63 -19.93 -2.54
CA LEU A 13 -22.16 -19.51 -1.22
C LEU A 13 -20.75 -18.93 -1.24
N VAL A 14 -19.81 -19.56 -1.95
CA VAL A 14 -18.43 -19.08 -2.09
C VAL A 14 -18.40 -17.76 -2.85
N SER A 15 -19.12 -17.67 -3.97
CA SER A 15 -19.23 -16.44 -4.76
C SER A 15 -19.80 -15.28 -3.93
N PHE A 16 -20.89 -15.53 -3.20
CA PHE A 16 -21.52 -14.53 -2.34
C PHE A 16 -20.60 -14.09 -1.20
N SER A 17 -19.83 -15.03 -0.63
CA SER A 17 -18.84 -14.73 0.41
C SER A 17 -17.69 -13.88 -0.13
N CYS A 18 -17.14 -14.21 -1.31
CA CYS A 18 -16.11 -13.41 -1.96
C CYS A 18 -16.61 -12.01 -2.31
N ALA A 19 -17.83 -11.91 -2.87
CA ALA A 19 -18.45 -10.62 -3.16
C ALA A 19 -18.63 -9.80 -1.89
N TYR A 20 -19.12 -10.40 -0.80
CA TYR A 20 -19.24 -9.72 0.49
C TYR A 20 -17.89 -9.23 1.02
N LEU A 21 -16.83 -10.04 0.95
CA LEU A 21 -15.50 -9.66 1.41
C LEU A 21 -14.92 -8.48 0.61
N PHE A 22 -15.15 -8.47 -0.70
CA PHE A 22 -14.74 -7.39 -1.59
C PHE A 22 -15.54 -6.09 -1.33
N PHE A 23 -16.88 -6.17 -1.32
CA PHE A 23 -17.73 -5.01 -1.08
C PHE A 23 -17.63 -4.44 0.34
N SER A 24 -17.31 -5.28 1.33
CA SER A 24 -17.08 -4.82 2.71
C SER A 24 -15.69 -4.21 2.94
N GLY A 25 -14.82 -4.19 1.91
CA GLY A 25 -13.46 -3.66 2.02
C GLY A 25 -12.59 -4.44 3.00
N LYS A 26 -12.88 -5.74 3.19
CA LYS A 26 -12.06 -6.63 4.03
C LYS A 26 -10.87 -7.20 3.27
N ILE A 27 -10.98 -7.23 1.95
CA ILE A 27 -9.94 -7.67 1.02
C ILE A 27 -9.87 -6.61 -0.09
N ASP A 28 -8.66 -6.14 -0.37
CA ASP A 28 -8.35 -5.35 -1.57
C ASP A 28 -7.26 -6.06 -2.37
N TYR A 29 -7.02 -5.59 -3.59
CA TYR A 29 -5.91 -6.04 -4.42
C TYR A 29 -4.99 -4.86 -4.71
N LEU A 30 -3.70 -5.08 -4.49
CA LEU A 30 -2.67 -4.17 -4.94
C LEU A 30 -2.09 -4.69 -6.25
N VAL A 31 -1.96 -3.83 -7.25
CA VAL A 31 -1.42 -4.17 -8.56
C VAL A 31 -0.01 -3.62 -8.67
N LEU A 32 0.92 -4.43 -9.16
CA LEU A 32 2.31 -4.01 -9.32
C LEU A 32 2.43 -2.99 -10.45
N ASN A 33 2.73 -1.75 -10.10
CA ASN A 33 3.05 -0.68 -11.03
C ASN A 33 4.58 -0.54 -11.19
N LYS A 34 5.07 -0.98 -12.35
CA LYS A 34 6.50 -0.92 -12.71
C LYS A 34 6.93 0.38 -13.40
N ARG A 35 6.00 1.31 -13.63
CA ARG A 35 6.27 2.58 -14.32
C ARG A 35 6.61 3.72 -13.37
N VAL A 36 6.57 3.45 -12.07
CA VAL A 36 6.83 4.44 -11.03
C VAL A 36 8.34 4.63 -10.88
N THR A 37 8.76 5.89 -10.81
CA THR A 37 10.13 6.22 -10.40
C THR A 37 10.11 6.68 -8.96
N ILE A 38 10.93 6.03 -8.12
CA ILE A 38 11.09 6.39 -6.72
C ILE A 38 12.39 7.17 -6.58
N ASP A 39 12.32 8.34 -5.97
CA ASP A 39 13.44 9.21 -5.67
C ASP A 39 13.66 9.26 -4.16
N VAL A 40 14.89 9.04 -3.71
CA VAL A 40 15.31 9.22 -2.31
C VAL A 40 16.25 10.42 -2.28
N ASN A 41 15.84 11.50 -1.59
CA ASN A 41 16.55 12.78 -1.56
C ASN A 41 16.89 13.31 -2.96
N GLY A 42 15.96 13.14 -3.91
CA GLY A 42 16.13 13.54 -5.31
C GLY A 42 17.00 12.62 -6.16
N THR A 43 17.50 11.51 -5.60
CA THR A 43 18.24 10.49 -6.35
C THR A 43 17.32 9.33 -6.72
N PRO A 44 17.18 8.96 -8.01
CA PRO A 44 16.35 7.82 -8.39
C PRO A 44 16.94 6.51 -7.87
N VAL A 45 16.12 5.70 -7.22
CA VAL A 45 16.48 4.38 -6.69
C VAL A 45 15.58 3.29 -7.28
N PRO A 46 16.09 2.05 -7.43
CA PRO A 46 15.23 0.95 -7.82
C PRO A 46 14.23 0.64 -6.72
N GLY A 47 12.97 0.48 -7.11
CA GLY A 47 11.92 0.04 -6.22
C GLY A 47 10.66 -0.33 -6.99
N ASP A 48 9.70 -0.85 -6.24
CA ASP A 48 8.43 -1.31 -6.75
C ASP A 48 7.29 -0.62 -6.02
N MET A 49 6.20 -0.35 -6.73
CA MET A 49 4.99 0.20 -6.14
C MET A 49 3.81 -0.74 -6.41
N LEU A 50 3.13 -1.15 -5.35
CA LEU A 50 1.90 -1.94 -5.40
C LEU A 50 0.73 -1.00 -5.11
N GLU A 51 -0.14 -0.75 -6.09
CA GLU A 51 -1.21 0.25 -6.03
C GLU A 51 -2.59 -0.41 -5.91
N GLY A 52 -3.37 0.03 -4.92
CA GLY A 52 -4.79 -0.28 -4.76
C GLY A 52 -5.66 0.97 -4.82
N ARG A 53 -6.92 0.85 -4.39
CA ARG A 53 -7.86 1.98 -4.44
C ARG A 53 -7.54 3.06 -3.42
N ALA A 54 -7.24 2.66 -2.18
CA ALA A 54 -7.07 3.57 -1.04
C ALA A 54 -5.69 3.45 -0.38
N THR A 55 -4.83 2.59 -0.92
CA THR A 55 -3.49 2.36 -0.38
C THR A 55 -2.51 2.01 -1.49
N ALA A 56 -1.24 2.23 -1.21
CA ALA A 56 -0.17 1.69 -2.02
C ALA A 56 1.00 1.29 -1.13
N ILE A 57 1.78 0.30 -1.55
CA ILE A 57 3.02 -0.07 -0.86
C ILE A 57 4.19 0.27 -1.76
N VAL A 58 5.09 1.09 -1.25
CA VAL A 58 6.34 1.46 -1.91
C VAL A 58 7.45 0.66 -1.29
N THR A 59 8.14 -0.13 -2.10
CA THR A 59 9.30 -0.91 -1.67
C THR A 59 10.54 -0.29 -2.27
N THR A 60 11.39 0.31 -1.42
CA THR A 60 12.69 0.78 -1.87
C THR A 60 13.71 -0.32 -1.66
N ARG A 61 14.62 -0.48 -2.63
CA ARG A 61 15.82 -1.29 -2.46
C ARG A 61 17.00 -0.35 -2.26
N ASP A 62 16.94 0.45 -1.20
CA ASP A 62 18.07 1.27 -0.82
C ASP A 62 19.24 0.36 -0.42
N ALA A 63 20.35 0.44 -1.16
CA ALA A 63 21.66 -0.07 -0.76
C ALA A 63 21.68 -1.44 -0.02
N GLY A 64 20.93 -2.43 -0.53
CA GLY A 64 20.92 -3.78 0.04
C GLY A 64 19.99 -4.01 1.24
N LYS A 65 19.21 -3.01 1.66
CA LYS A 65 18.17 -3.15 2.69
C LYS A 65 16.81 -3.40 2.05
N LYS A 66 16.07 -4.32 2.66
CA LYS A 66 14.66 -4.59 2.40
C LYS A 66 13.90 -3.50 3.15
N HIS A 67 13.24 -2.57 2.49
CA HIS A 67 12.49 -1.52 3.19
C HIS A 67 11.19 -1.17 2.46
N SER A 68 10.11 -0.97 3.20
CA SER A 68 8.80 -0.63 2.62
C SER A 68 8.03 0.42 3.41
N TYR A 69 7.30 1.25 2.67
CA TYR A 69 6.36 2.23 3.18
C TYR A 69 4.94 1.88 2.74
N GLN A 70 3.99 1.90 3.67
CA GLN A 70 2.57 1.78 3.37
C GLN A 70 1.94 3.16 3.30
N LEU A 71 1.45 3.52 2.12
CA LEU A 71 0.76 4.77 1.83
C LEU A 71 -0.74 4.55 1.97
N PHE A 72 -1.43 5.51 2.58
CA PHE A 72 -2.87 5.54 2.71
C PHE A 72 -3.41 6.84 2.11
N PHE A 73 -4.41 6.73 1.26
CA PHE A 73 -5.06 7.87 0.62
C PHE A 73 -6.33 8.25 1.38
N ALA A 74 -6.47 9.53 1.70
CA ALA A 74 -7.67 10.07 2.34
C ALA A 74 -8.83 10.29 1.36
N GLY A 75 -8.57 10.18 0.05
CA GLY A 75 -9.54 10.36 -1.03
C GLY A 75 -9.44 11.71 -1.71
N ASP A 76 -9.18 12.78 -0.95
CA ASP A 76 -9.02 14.14 -1.46
C ASP A 76 -7.72 14.79 -0.95
N THR A 77 -7.15 15.67 -1.78
CA THR A 77 -5.99 16.50 -1.42
C THR A 77 -6.49 17.80 -0.76
N ASP A 78 -6.00 18.11 0.44
CA ASP A 78 -6.34 19.34 1.15
C ASP A 78 -5.55 20.57 0.64
N PHE A 79 -5.84 21.75 1.20
CA PHE A 79 -5.19 23.01 0.80
C PHE A 79 -3.66 23.05 1.08
N THR A 80 -3.15 22.13 1.91
CA THR A 80 -1.71 21.97 2.18
C THR A 80 -1.03 20.99 1.23
N GLY A 81 -1.81 20.37 0.33
CA GLY A 81 -1.36 19.29 -0.54
C GLY A 81 -1.35 17.93 0.16
N ASN A 82 -1.85 17.83 1.41
CA ASN A 82 -1.91 16.56 2.11
C ASN A 82 -3.04 15.71 1.51
N MET A 83 -2.70 14.51 1.07
CA MET A 83 -3.63 13.56 0.46
C MET A 83 -3.78 12.27 1.27
N GLY A 84 -3.15 12.19 2.44
CA GLY A 84 -3.21 11.03 3.32
C GLY A 84 -1.96 10.87 4.17
N PHE A 85 -1.60 9.62 4.46
CA PHE A 85 -0.50 9.35 5.38
C PHE A 85 0.32 8.13 5.02
N VAL A 86 1.50 8.03 5.63
CA VAL A 86 2.51 7.02 5.36
C VAL A 86 2.96 6.37 6.65
N VAL A 87 2.98 5.04 6.66
CA VAL A 87 3.53 4.22 7.73
C VAL A 87 4.82 3.56 7.25
N ASP A 88 5.86 3.61 8.06
CA ASP A 88 7.09 2.84 7.86
C ASP A 88 6.87 1.39 8.28
N CYS A 89 7.14 0.45 7.38
CA CYS A 89 7.01 -0.97 7.64
C CYS A 89 8.37 -1.65 7.80
N HIS A 90 9.44 -0.86 7.93
CA HIS A 90 10.81 -1.29 8.17
C HIS A 90 11.24 -2.40 7.22
N GLU A 91 11.78 -3.52 7.72
CA GLU A 91 12.40 -4.58 6.91
C GLU A 91 11.44 -5.43 6.05
N TRP A 92 10.18 -5.03 5.96
CA TRP A 92 9.19 -5.74 5.15
C TRP A 92 9.42 -5.47 3.66
N VAL A 93 9.20 -6.49 2.82
CA VAL A 93 9.26 -6.38 1.35
C VAL A 93 8.11 -7.17 0.76
N ALA A 94 7.36 -6.53 -0.11
CA ALA A 94 6.23 -7.16 -0.78
C ALA A 94 6.69 -8.30 -1.71
N PRO A 95 5.95 -9.42 -1.75
CA PRO A 95 6.06 -10.38 -2.85
C PRO A 95 5.89 -9.69 -4.21
N HIS A 96 6.75 -10.04 -5.17
CA HIS A 96 6.78 -9.44 -6.52
C HIS A 96 5.73 -10.05 -7.47
N LEU A 97 4.60 -10.48 -6.92
CA LEU A 97 3.50 -10.96 -7.73
C LEU A 97 2.84 -9.76 -8.45
N PRO A 98 2.29 -9.95 -9.66
CA PRO A 98 1.66 -8.86 -10.42
C PRO A 98 0.46 -8.25 -9.68
N PHE A 99 -0.12 -9.02 -8.76
CA PHE A 99 -1.10 -8.56 -7.81
C PHE A 99 -0.80 -9.15 -6.43
N LEU A 100 -1.24 -8.45 -5.41
CA LEU A 100 -1.14 -8.87 -4.03
C LEU A 100 -2.48 -8.69 -3.33
N LEU A 101 -2.93 -9.73 -2.64
CA LEU A 101 -4.11 -9.66 -1.79
C LEU A 101 -3.76 -8.89 -0.52
N GLU A 102 -4.35 -7.71 -0.39
CA GLU A 102 -4.26 -6.91 0.82
C GLU A 102 -5.42 -7.28 1.74
N THR A 103 -5.09 -7.52 3.01
CA THR A 103 -6.08 -7.57 4.08
C THR A 103 -5.86 -6.34 4.96
N ARG A 104 -6.83 -5.98 5.81
CA ARG A 104 -6.69 -4.82 6.73
C ARG A 104 -5.40 -4.80 7.59
N SER A 105 -4.73 -5.93 7.75
CA SER A 105 -3.51 -6.08 8.54
C SER A 105 -2.30 -6.49 7.70
N TYR A 106 -2.37 -6.34 6.38
CA TYR A 106 -1.28 -6.62 5.45
C TYR A 106 -0.77 -5.32 4.82
N PRO A 107 0.55 -5.11 4.74
CA PRO A 107 1.58 -5.93 5.37
C PRO A 107 1.55 -5.80 6.89
N PRO A 108 2.17 -6.74 7.63
CA PRO A 108 2.30 -6.61 9.08
C PRO A 108 3.24 -5.45 9.41
N CYS A 109 2.74 -4.22 9.33
CA CYS A 109 3.44 -3.02 9.79
C CYS A 109 3.23 -2.91 11.29
N ASN A 110 4.14 -3.50 12.05
CA ASN A 110 4.21 -3.21 13.47
C ASN A 110 4.80 -1.82 13.61
N MET A 111 3.96 -0.83 13.97
CA MET A 111 4.46 0.47 14.39
C MET A 111 5.40 0.22 15.58
N LEU A 112 6.68 0.54 15.42
CA LEU A 112 7.63 0.45 16.51
C LEU A 112 7.37 1.63 17.45
N PRO A 113 7.54 1.46 18.78
CA PRO A 113 7.46 2.57 19.72
C PRO A 113 8.39 3.75 19.35
N GLU A 114 9.46 3.44 18.62
CA GLU A 114 10.44 4.38 18.10
C GLU A 114 9.91 5.26 16.96
N ASP A 115 8.83 4.88 16.29
CA ASP A 115 8.22 5.63 15.17
C ASP A 115 7.51 6.91 15.65
N GLY A 116 7.39 7.08 16.97
CA GLY A 116 6.95 8.31 17.62
C GLY A 116 5.43 8.39 17.84
N PRO A 117 4.95 9.49 18.46
CA PRO A 117 3.58 9.58 18.99
C PRO A 117 2.51 9.85 17.91
N LYS A 118 2.83 9.86 16.61
CA LYS A 118 1.84 10.11 15.56
C LYS A 118 1.03 8.83 15.34
N PRO A 119 -0.26 8.77 15.74
CA PRO A 119 -1.07 7.57 15.56
C PRO A 119 -1.36 7.25 14.08
N TRP A 120 -1.06 8.20 13.18
CA TRP A 120 -1.50 8.24 11.80
C TRP A 120 -0.34 8.34 10.80
N GLY A 121 0.93 8.12 11.18
CA GLY A 121 2.05 8.18 10.23
C GLY A 121 2.50 9.58 9.78
N TRP A 122 3.32 9.65 8.73
CA TRP A 122 3.81 10.91 8.12
C TRP A 122 2.87 11.40 7.02
N PRO A 123 2.71 12.72 6.83
CA PRO A 123 1.83 13.24 5.79
C PRO A 123 2.32 12.86 4.40
N LEU A 124 1.41 12.37 3.57
CA LEU A 124 1.63 12.15 2.14
C LEU A 124 1.22 13.41 1.39
N ILE A 125 2.17 14.05 0.73
CA ILE A 125 1.98 15.33 0.05
C ILE A 125 1.90 15.11 -1.46
N ASP A 126 0.81 15.56 -2.07
CA ASP A 126 0.68 15.68 -3.51
C ASP A 126 1.41 16.94 -4.00
N LYS A 127 2.32 16.78 -4.97
CA LYS A 127 3.04 17.85 -5.67
C LYS A 127 2.61 17.93 -7.15
N GLY A 128 1.44 17.40 -7.50
CA GLY A 128 0.90 17.37 -8.85
C GLY A 128 1.46 16.20 -9.66
N ASN A 129 2.74 16.26 -10.02
CA ASN A 129 3.40 15.21 -10.82
C ASN A 129 4.11 14.14 -9.96
N SER A 130 4.10 14.30 -8.63
CA SER A 130 4.70 13.34 -7.72
C SER A 130 4.01 13.37 -6.37
N MET A 131 4.02 12.25 -5.67
CA MET A 131 3.67 12.16 -4.26
C MET A 131 4.96 12.15 -3.44
N GLN A 132 4.98 12.84 -2.31
CA GLN A 132 6.18 12.99 -1.49
C GLN A 132 5.85 12.86 -0.02
N PHE A 133 6.74 12.24 0.74
CA PHE A 133 6.69 12.25 2.20
C PHE A 133 8.10 12.35 2.76
N VAL A 134 8.20 12.82 4.00
CA VAL A 134 9.48 12.99 4.71
C VAL A 134 9.54 11.96 5.83
N THR A 135 10.59 11.15 5.84
CA THR A 135 10.83 10.13 6.86
C THR A 135 11.33 10.75 8.15
N LYS A 136 11.38 9.96 9.22
CA LYS A 136 11.98 10.37 10.51
C LYS A 136 13.42 10.86 10.37
N ASP A 137 14.20 10.23 9.49
CA ASP A 137 15.60 10.56 9.22
C ASP A 137 15.77 11.80 8.32
N GLN A 138 14.68 12.54 8.10
CA GLN A 138 14.61 13.69 7.20
C GLN A 138 14.90 13.36 5.73
N ALA A 139 14.85 12.08 5.34
CA ALA A 139 14.90 11.71 3.94
C ALA A 139 13.57 12.05 3.27
N THR A 140 13.65 12.67 2.10
CA THR A 140 12.48 12.93 1.26
C THR A 140 12.33 11.78 0.27
N ILE A 141 11.22 11.05 0.38
CA ILE A 141 10.85 10.01 -0.57
C ILE A 141 9.85 10.61 -1.54
N GLY A 142 10.21 10.61 -2.83
CA GLY A 142 9.38 11.07 -3.92
C GLY A 142 8.97 9.92 -4.83
N ILE A 143 7.72 9.94 -5.27
CA ILE A 143 7.12 8.91 -6.12
C ILE A 143 6.54 9.64 -7.32
N LYS A 144 7.19 9.52 -8.47
CA LYS A 144 6.73 10.14 -9.72
C LYS A 144 5.66 9.25 -10.35
N ARG A 145 4.51 9.86 -10.67
CA ARG A 145 3.39 9.21 -11.39
C ARG A 145 3.62 9.25 -12.89
#